data_AF-A0A4P9VRB3-F1
#
_entry.id   AF-A0A4P9VRB3-F1
#
_cell.length_a   1.000
_cell.length_b   1.000
_cell.length_c   1.000
_cell.angle_alpha   90.00
_cell.angle_beta   90.00
_cell.angle_gamma   90.00
#
_symmetry.space_group_name_H-M   'P 1'
#
loop_
_entity.id
_entity.type
_entity.pdbx_description
1 polymer ?
#
loop_
_entity_poly.entity_id
_entity_poly.type
_entity_poly.pdbx_seq_one_letter_code
_entity_poly.pdbx_strand_id
1 'polypeptide(L)' 'MMHQDAWLYRLRLAPNETMRLSTKNRTGYLHIISGQALLAGQQFTSGDGLGNFSQTPLHLTAGKEGLEGLWFDLPK' A
#
# COMPACT_ATOMS: atom_id res chain seq x y z
N MET A 1 -5.43 18.27 10.36
CA MET A 1 -4.65 18.59 9.15
C MET A 1 -3.32 17.84 9.24
N MET A 2 -2.72 17.44 8.12
CA MET A 2 -1.38 16.83 8.14
C MET A 2 -0.36 17.97 8.33
N HIS A 3 0.41 17.95 9.41
CA HIS A 3 1.41 19.00 9.69
C HIS A 3 2.82 18.58 9.23
N GLN A 4 2.88 17.61 8.33
CA GLN A 4 4.09 17.06 7.74
C GLN A 4 3.88 17.01 6.23
N ASP A 5 4.96 17.23 5.46
CA ASP A 5 4.97 16.99 4.01
C ASP A 5 4.85 15.49 3.73
N ALA A 6 3.64 14.96 3.80
CA ALA A 6 3.31 13.56 3.58
C ALA A 6 1.89 13.43 3.06
N TRP A 7 1.67 12.45 2.19
CA TRP A 7 0.35 12.19 1.60
C TRP A 7 -0.18 10.87 2.14
N LEU A 8 -1.48 10.84 2.45
CA LEU A 8 -2.17 9.66 2.96
C LEU A 8 -3.35 9.34 2.05
N TYR A 9 -3.38 8.10 1.56
CA TYR A 9 -4.44 7.59 0.71
C TYR A 9 -5.12 6.41 1.40
N ARG A 10 -6.44 6.39 1.37
CA ARG A 10 -7.20 5.18 1.69
C ARG A 10 -7.36 4.34 0.44
N LEU A 11 -6.88 3.11 0.50
CA LEU A 11 -7.02 2.13 -0.57
C LEU A 11 -8.26 1.28 -0.33
N ARG A 12 -9.03 1.06 -1.40
CA ARG A 12 -10.16 0.14 -1.46
C ARG A 12 -10.12 -0.55 -2.80
N LEU A 13 -9.69 -1.81 -2.80
CA LEU A 13 -9.58 -2.60 -4.01
C LEU A 13 -10.61 -3.73 -3.94
N ALA A 14 -11.30 -3.95 -5.06
CA ALA A 14 -12.19 -5.08 -5.24
C ALA A 14 -11.38 -6.39 -5.30
N PRO A 15 -12.02 -7.56 -5.13
CA PRO A 15 -11.35 -8.85 -5.31
C PRO A 15 -10.57 -8.96 -6.62
N ASN A 16 -9.32 -9.39 -6.53
CA ASN A 16 -8.38 -9.54 -7.66
C ASN A 16 -8.02 -8.24 -8.41
N GLU A 17 -8.48 -7.08 -7.94
CA GLU A 17 -8.07 -5.81 -8.51
C GLU A 17 -6.58 -5.56 -8.26
N THR A 18 -5.91 -4.96 -9.24
CA THR A 18 -4.48 -4.64 -9.16
C THR A 18 -4.28 -3.14 -9.28
N MET A 19 -3.43 -2.60 -8.42
CA MET A 19 -3.08 -1.19 -8.42
C MET A 19 -1.57 -1.01 -8.37
N ARG A 20 -1.07 -0.01 -9.11
CA ARG A 20 0.34 0.38 -9.09
C ARG A 20 0.55 1.46 -8.04
N LEU A 21 1.36 1.17 -7.03
CA LEU A 21 1.80 2.11 -6.02
C LEU A 21 3.19 2.64 -6.36
N SER A 22 3.40 3.96 -6.24
CA SER A 22 4.71 4.57 -6.47
C SER A 22 4.83 5.83 -5.64
N THR A 23 5.97 5.98 -4.95
CA THR A 23 6.37 7.19 -4.23
C THR A 23 7.43 8.00 -4.99
N LYS A 24 7.73 7.65 -6.25
CA LYS A 24 8.87 8.22 -7.02
C LYS A 24 10.16 8.15 -6.18
N ASN A 25 10.63 9.31 -5.67
CA ASN A 25 11.85 9.46 -4.88
C ASN A 25 11.62 9.51 -3.36
N ARG A 26 10.39 9.31 -2.90
CA ARG A 26 9.95 9.38 -1.50
C ARG A 26 9.79 7.97 -0.90
N THR A 27 9.50 7.89 0.40
CA THR A 27 9.38 6.61 1.10
C THR A 27 7.92 6.17 1.20
N GLY A 28 7.60 4.99 0.71
CA GLY A 28 6.27 4.39 0.80
C GLY A 28 6.11 3.52 2.04
N TYR A 29 4.95 3.62 2.68
CA TYR A 29 4.51 2.67 3.70
C TYR A 29 3.05 2.25 3.43
N LEU A 30 2.80 0.95 3.44
CA LEU A 30 1.48 0.34 3.28
C LEU A 30 1.07 -0.29 4.60
N HIS A 31 -0.12 0.05 5.10
CA HIS A 31 -0.75 -0.63 6.22
C HIS A 31 -2.05 -1.30 5.76
N ILE A 32 -2.19 -2.59 6.02
CA ILE A 32 -3.38 -3.35 5.64
C ILE A 32 -4.38 -3.29 6.78
N ILE A 33 -5.54 -2.69 6.54
CA ILE A 33 -6.63 -2.62 7.52
C ILE A 33 -7.42 -3.93 7.48
N SER A 34 -7.80 -4.37 6.28
CA SER A 34 -8.57 -5.61 6.11
C SER A 34 -8.32 -6.25 4.75
N GLY A 35 -8.55 -7.56 4.67
CA GLY A 35 -8.39 -8.34 3.45
C GLY A 35 -6.96 -8.85 3.29
N GLN A 36 -6.55 -9.03 2.02
CA GLN A 36 -5.23 -9.57 1.69
C GLN A 36 -4.61 -8.84 0.52
N ALA A 37 -3.28 -8.69 0.59
CA ALA A 37 -2.46 -8.12 -0.46
C ALA A 37 -1.48 -9.17 -0.96
N LEU A 38 -1.40 -9.35 -2.28
CA LEU A 38 -0.29 -10.01 -2.95
C LEU A 38 0.65 -8.95 -3.51
N LEU A 39 1.91 -9.04 -3.10
CA LEU A 39 2.97 -8.12 -3.51
C LEU A 39 4.25 -8.91 -3.74
N ALA A 40 4.81 -8.84 -4.94
CA ALA A 40 6.01 -9.58 -5.33
C ALA A 40 5.96 -11.10 -5.03
N GLY A 41 4.77 -11.71 -5.15
CA GLY A 41 4.56 -13.14 -4.88
C GLY A 41 4.40 -13.50 -3.40
N GLN A 42 4.52 -12.54 -2.49
CA GLN A 42 4.27 -12.74 -1.07
C GLN A 42 2.87 -12.22 -0.70
N GLN A 43 2.21 -12.95 0.20
CA GLN A 43 0.91 -12.60 0.73
C GLN A 43 1.06 -11.88 2.07
N PHE A 44 0.29 -10.81 2.24
CA PHE A 44 0.16 -10.02 3.46
C PHE A 44 -1.32 -9.88 3.82
N THR A 45 -1.60 -9.73 5.11
CA THR A 45 -2.95 -9.84 5.67
C THR A 45 -3.28 -8.65 6.58
N SER A 46 -4.52 -8.56 7.03
CA SER A 46 -5.01 -7.56 7.98
C SER A 46 -4.06 -7.38 9.17
N GLY A 47 -3.65 -6.14 9.42
CA GLY A 47 -2.71 -5.77 10.49
C GLY A 47 -1.26 -5.65 10.03
N ASP A 48 -0.88 -6.23 8.89
CA ASP A 48 0.49 -6.13 8.39
C ASP A 48 0.83 -4.70 7.95
N GLY A 49 2.09 -4.33 8.21
CA GLY A 49 2.69 -3.07 7.79
C GLY A 49 3.93 -3.34 6.95
N LEU A 50 4.02 -2.72 5.77
CA LEU A 50 5.13 -2.85 4.87
C LEU A 50 5.72 -1.47 4.57
N GLY A 51 7.03 -1.31 4.76
CA GLY A 51 7.70 -0.01 4.64
C GLY A 51 8.93 -0.02 3.74
N ASN A 52 9.57 1.14 3.67
CA ASN A 52 10.83 1.37 2.95
C ASN A 52 10.76 1.11 1.45
N PHE A 53 9.57 1.27 0.87
CA PHE A 53 9.43 1.24 -0.57
C PHE A 53 9.97 2.54 -1.16
N SER A 54 11.00 2.44 -2.00
CA SER A 54 11.55 3.61 -2.70
C SER A 54 11.95 3.22 -4.11
N GLN A 55 11.83 4.17 -5.05
CA GLN A 55 12.31 4.11 -6.44
C GLN A 55 11.60 3.10 -7.36
N THR A 56 11.22 1.93 -6.85
CA THR A 56 10.56 0.88 -7.63
C THR A 56 9.05 0.89 -7.38
N PRO A 57 8.23 1.07 -8.43
CA PRO A 57 6.78 0.93 -8.33
C PRO A 57 6.39 -0.48 -7.90
N LEU A 58 5.44 -0.58 -7.00
CA LEU A 58 4.90 -1.85 -6.55
C LEU A 58 3.61 -2.16 -7.29
N HIS A 59 3.44 -3.43 -7.63
CA HIS A 59 2.19 -3.97 -8.12
C HIS A 59 1.52 -4.71 -6.96
N LEU A 60 0.44 -4.11 -6.47
CA LEU A 60 -0.37 -4.64 -5.38
C LEU A 60 -1.61 -5.27 -6.00
N THR A 61 -1.85 -6.55 -5.72
CA THR A 61 -3.07 -7.26 -6.12
C THR A 61 -3.87 -7.60 -4.87
N ALA A 62 -5.16 -7.26 -4.86
CA ALA A 62 -6.06 -7.61 -3.78
C ALA A 62 -6.42 -9.11 -3.83
N GLY A 63 -6.51 -9.74 -2.67
CA GLY A 63 -6.95 -11.13 -2.54
C GLY A 63 -8.43 -11.32 -2.86
N LYS A 64 -8.94 -12.54 -2.64
CA LYS A 64 -10.31 -12.95 -3.01
C LYS A 64 -11.42 -12.17 -2.28
N GLU A 65 -11.12 -11.64 -1.10
CA GLU A 65 -12.06 -10.84 -0.30
C GLU A 65 -11.90 -9.33 -0.52
N GLY A 66 -11.03 -8.92 -1.46
CA GLY A 66 -10.64 -7.53 -1.65
C GLY A 66 -9.59 -7.07 -0.63
N LEU A 67 -9.38 -5.75 -0.58
CA LEU A 67 -8.39 -5.11 0.30
C LEU A 67 -8.85 -3.71 0.71
N GLU A 68 -8.82 -3.42 2.00
CA GLU A 68 -8.74 -2.04 2.51
C GLU A 68 -7.39 -1.80 3.19
N GLY A 69 -6.80 -0.64 2.91
CA GLY A 69 -5.52 -0.27 3.50
C GLY A 69 -5.26 1.23 3.45
N LEU A 70 -4.12 1.62 4.01
CA LEU A 70 -3.60 2.97 3.98
C LEU A 70 -2.25 2.98 3.28
N TRP A 71 -2.11 3.86 2.30
CA TRP A 71 -0.84 4.14 1.64
C TRP A 71 -0.33 5.49 2.07
N PHE A 72 0.88 5.50 2.63
CA PHE A 72 1.59 6.67 3.10
C PHE A 72 2.73 6.96 2.12
N ASP A 73 2.73 8.16 1.55
CA ASP A 73 3.83 8.72 0.77
C ASP A 73 4.58 9.74 1.66
N LEU A 74 5.67 9.28 2.26
CA LEU A 74 6.42 9.95 3.31
C LEU A 74 7.65 10.67 2.74
N PRO A 75 8.05 11.82 3.31
CA PRO A 75 9.27 12.48 2.90
C PRO A 75 10.47 11.61 3.28
N LYS A 76 11.61 11.87 2.66
CA LYS A 76 12.87 11.27 3.09
C LYS A 76 13.34 11.86 4.40
#